data_AF-A0A7C8ADX8-F1
#
_entry.id   AF-A0A7C8ADX8-F1
#
_cell.length_a   1.000
_cell.length_b   1.000
_cell.length_c   1.000
_cell.angle_alpha   90.00
_cell.angle_beta   90.00
_cell.angle_gamma   90.00
#
_symmetry.space_group_name_H-M   'P 1'
#
loop_
_entity.id
_entity.type
_entity.pdbx_description
1 polymer ?
#
loop_
_entity_poly.entity_id
_entity_poly.type
_entity_poly.pdbx_seq_one_letter_code
_entity_poly.pdbx_strand_id
1 'polypeptide(L)' 'MKVLVSIPDSLYSRMTAAIPQRQRSKVIAGLLENEIKKREHKLYKAALAVEQDEELNSEMKDWDVTVGDGIE' A
#
# COMPACT_ATOMS: atom_id res chain seq x y z
N MET A 1 -18.51 -7.10 2.40
CA MET A 1 -18.35 -6.92 0.94
C MET A 1 -18.03 -8.28 0.30
N LYS A 2 -18.53 -8.57 -0.91
CA LYS A 2 -18.09 -9.73 -1.71
C LYS A 2 -17.45 -9.22 -3.00
N VAL A 3 -16.34 -9.82 -3.39
CA VAL A 3 -15.60 -9.49 -4.62
C VAL A 3 -15.32 -10.78 -5.36
N LEU A 4 -15.51 -10.76 -6.68
CA LEU A 4 -15.18 -11.87 -7.56
C LEU A 4 -13.89 -11.52 -8.30
N VAL A 5 -12.94 -12.45 -8.29
CA VAL A 5 -11.61 -12.26 -8.89
C VAL A 5 -11.30 -13.43 -9.82
N SER A 6 -10.63 -13.12 -10.91
CA SER A 6 -10.10 -14.12 -11.84
C SER A 6 -8.74 -14.59 -11.35
N ILE A 7 -8.55 -15.89 -11.19
CA ILE A 7 -7.26 -16.51 -10.86
C ILE A 7 -6.98 -17.68 -11.80
N PRO A 8 -5.71 -18.02 -12.07
CA PRO A 8 -5.39 -19.18 -12.89
C PRO A 8 -5.96 -20.47 -12.30
N ASP A 9 -6.49 -21.35 -13.16
CA ASP A 9 -7.07 -22.64 -12.73
C ASP A 9 -6.09 -23.47 -11.91
N SER A 10 -4.81 -23.47 -12.29
CA SER A 10 -3.75 -24.17 -11.55
C SER A 10 -3.57 -23.66 -10.13
N LEU A 11 -3.81 -22.37 -9.88
CA LEU A 11 -3.79 -21.80 -8.54
C LEU A 11 -5.07 -22.13 -7.78
N TYR A 12 -6.23 -22.07 -8.44
CA TYR A 12 -7.51 -22.45 -7.85
C TYR A 12 -7.51 -23.91 -7.37
N SER A 13 -7.06 -24.85 -8.19
CA SER A 13 -6.99 -26.28 -7.84
C SER A 13 -6.09 -26.51 -6.62
N ARG A 14 -4.90 -25.91 -6.58
CA ARG A 14 -3.99 -26.02 -5.42
C ARG A 14 -4.58 -25.38 -4.16
N MET A 15 -5.16 -24.20 -4.29
CA MET A 15 -5.78 -23.48 -3.18
C MET A 15 -6.93 -24.29 -2.57
N THR A 16 -7.80 -24.85 -3.40
CA THR A 16 -8.97 -25.60 -2.94
C THR A 16 -8.62 -26.96 -2.33
N ALA A 17 -7.54 -27.60 -2.80
CA ALA A 17 -6.99 -28.82 -2.20
C ALA A 17 -6.29 -28.57 -0.86
N ALA A 18 -5.56 -27.46 -0.72
CA ALA A 18 -4.80 -27.14 0.48
C ALA A 18 -5.63 -26.45 1.58
N ILE A 19 -6.67 -25.69 1.21
CA ILE A 19 -7.43 -24.85 2.14
C ILE A 19 -8.86 -25.36 2.32
N PRO A 20 -9.28 -25.68 3.56
CA PRO A 20 -10.65 -26.10 3.86
C PRO A 20 -11.69 -25.09 3.38
N GLN A 21 -12.80 -25.58 2.83
CA GLN A 21 -13.82 -24.78 2.14
C GLN A 21 -14.31 -23.56 2.94
N ARG A 22 -14.48 -23.70 4.26
CA ARG A 22 -14.98 -22.61 5.14
C ARG A 22 -13.90 -21.63 5.60
N GLN A 23 -12.63 -21.87 5.26
CA GLN A 23 -11.51 -21.03 5.66
C GLN A 23 -10.92 -20.21 4.49
N ARG A 24 -11.30 -20.51 3.25
CA ARG A 24 -10.73 -19.87 2.04
C ARG A 24 -10.82 -18.35 2.09
N SER A 25 -12.01 -17.80 2.35
CA SER A 25 -12.18 -16.34 2.44
C SER A 25 -11.36 -15.71 3.57
N LYS A 26 -11.20 -16.42 4.70
CA LYS A 26 -10.38 -15.96 5.83
C LYS A 26 -8.89 -15.92 5.44
N VAL A 27 -8.40 -16.95 4.76
CA VAL A 27 -7.00 -16.99 4.29
C VAL A 27 -6.74 -15.89 3.26
N ILE A 28 -7.62 -15.72 2.28
CA ILE A 28 -7.49 -14.67 1.27
C ILE A 28 -7.51 -13.28 1.92
N ALA A 29 -8.41 -13.04 2.89
CA ALA A 29 -8.46 -11.78 3.61
C ALA A 29 -7.16 -11.51 4.37
N GLY A 30 -6.60 -12.50 5.07
CA GLY A 30 -5.32 -12.34 5.77
C GLY A 30 -4.14 -12.08 4.82
N LEU A 31 -4.11 -12.73 3.65
CA LEU A 31 -3.09 -12.45 2.63
C LEU A 31 -3.19 -11.03 2.10
N LEU A 32 -4.42 -10.55 1.83
CA LEU A 32 -4.66 -9.18 1.37
C LEU A 32 -4.27 -8.16 2.43
N GLU A 33 -4.63 -8.37 3.69
CA GLU A 33 -4.29 -7.47 4.79
C GLU A 33 -2.76 -7.33 4.95
N ASN A 34 -2.04 -8.45 4.89
CA ASN A 34 -0.57 -8.43 4.97
C ASN A 34 0.07 -7.70 3.78
N GLU A 35 -0.45 -7.89 2.57
CA GLU A 35 0.06 -7.20 1.38
C GLU A 35 -0.25 -5.69 1.43
N ILE A 36 -1.43 -5.30 1.92
CA ILE A 36 -1.79 -3.88 2.13
C ILE A 36 -0.81 -3.24 3.12
N LYS A 37 -0.62 -3.84 4.30
CA LYS A 37 0.32 -3.33 5.31
C LYS A 37 1.74 -3.18 4.76
N LYS A 38 2.19 -4.13 3.94
CA LYS A 38 3.51 -4.05 3.29
C LYS A 38 3.62 -2.86 2.34
N ARG A 39 2.59 -2.59 1.55
CA ARG A 39 2.55 -1.44 0.62
C ARG A 39 2.45 -0.11 1.37
N GLU A 40 1.61 -0.03 2.39
CA GLU A 40 1.50 1.13 3.27
C GLU A 40 2.84 1.44 3.94
N HIS A 41 3.51 0.43 4.49
CA HIS A 41 4.83 0.61 5.10
C HIS A 41 5.89 1.10 4.11
N LYS A 42 5.83 0.66 2.85
CA LYS A 42 6.73 1.15 1.81
C LYS A 42 6.48 2.63 1.52
N LEU A 43 5.22 3.06 1.44
CA LEU A 43 4.85 4.45 1.24
C LEU A 43 5.26 5.31 2.44
N TYR A 44 4.98 4.82 3.66
CA TYR A 44 5.39 5.49 4.89
C TYR A 44 6.90 5.70 4.94
N LYS A 45 7.69 4.67 4.62
CA LYS A 45 9.16 4.79 4.55
C LYS A 45 9.63 5.80 3.51
N ALA A 46 8.96 5.87 2.36
CA ALA A 46 9.31 6.85 1.33
C ALA A 46 9.02 8.28 1.82
N ALA A 47 7.87 8.51 2.45
CA ALA A 47 7.53 9.79 3.07
C ALA A 47 8.52 10.16 4.18
N LEU A 48 8.84 9.22 5.07
CA LEU A 48 9.80 9.44 6.14
C LEU A 48 11.20 9.80 5.61
N ALA A 49 11.65 9.15 4.53
CA ALA A 49 12.93 9.46 3.90
C ALA A 49 12.96 10.89 3.34
N VAL A 50 11.85 11.34 2.74
CA VAL A 50 11.70 12.74 2.27
C VAL A 50 11.73 13.71 3.46
N GLU A 51 10.99 13.42 4.54
CA GLU A 51 10.99 14.27 5.73
C GLU A 51 12.34 14.32 6.45
N GLN A 52 13.16 13.28 6.34
CA GLN A 52 14.50 13.22 6.97
C GLN A 52 15.61 13.78 6.08
N ASP A 53 15.30 14.11 4.83
CA ASP A 53 16.25 14.71 3.91
C ASP A 53 16.42 16.20 4.24
N GLU A 54 17.47 16.53 4.99
CA GLU A 54 17.75 17.90 5.44
C GLU A 54 18.09 18.85 4.28
N GLU A 55 18.73 18.36 3.22
CA GLU A 55 19.07 19.15 2.03
C GLU A 55 17.80 19.52 1.26
N LEU A 56 16.95 18.53 0.98
CA LEU A 56 15.64 18.74 0.37
C LEU A 56 14.74 19.64 1.23
N ASN A 57 14.70 19.44 2.54
CA ASN A 57 13.91 20.27 3.45
C ASN A 57 14.41 21.71 3.52
N SER A 58 15.73 21.93 3.42
CA SER A 58 16.29 23.28 3.35
C SER A 58 15.87 23.97 2.07
N GLU A 59 15.94 23.27 0.93
CA GLU A 59 15.43 23.81 -0.34
C GLU A 59 13.94 24.11 -0.23
N MET A 60 13.11 23.21 0.33
CA MET A 60 11.67 23.42 0.50
C MET A 60 11.34 24.65 1.36
N LYS A 61 12.12 24.95 2.40
CA LYS A 61 11.96 26.18 3.19
C LYS A 61 12.24 27.45 2.39
N ASP A 62 13.15 27.40 1.44
CA ASP A 62 13.42 28.55 0.57
C ASP A 62 12.24 28.81 -0.39
N TRP A 63 11.46 27.78 -0.73
CA TRP A 63 10.22 27.89 -1.52
C TRP A 63 9.00 28.37 -0.72
N ASP A 64 9.00 28.28 0.62
CA ASP A 64 7.87 28.73 1.47
C ASP A 64 7.52 30.21 1.27
N VAL A 65 8.48 31.03 0.85
CA VAL A 65 8.29 32.47 0.56
C VAL A 65 7.30 32.69 -0.60
N THR A 66 7.11 31.70 -1.48
CA THR A 66 6.24 31.78 -2.67
C THR A 66 4.85 31.16 -2.48
N VAL A 67 4.55 30.62 -1.28
CA VAL A 67 3.29 29.90 -1.01
C VAL A 67 2.03 30.78 -1.17
N GLY A 68 2.18 32.11 -1.08
CA GLY A 68 1.11 33.09 -1.29
C GLY A 68 1.10 33.75 -2.67
N ASP A 69 2.03 33.43 -3.56
CA ASP A 69 2.09 34.08 -4.87
C ASP A 69 0.89 33.66 -5.74
N GLY A 70 0.06 34.64 -6.11
CA GLY A 70 -1.10 34.44 -6.98
C GLY A 70 -2.41 34.11 -6.27
N ILE A 71 -2.47 34.23 -4.93
CA ILE A 71 -3.72 34.12 -4.16
C ILE A 71 -4.06 35.49 -3.56
N GLU A 72 -4.88 36.27 -4.29
CA GLU A 72 -5.79 37.31 -3.77
C GLU A 72 -7.23 36.80 -3.83
#